data_AF-A0A915L388-F1
#
_entry.id   AF-A0A915L388-F1
#
_cell.length_a   1.000
_cell.length_b   1.000
_cell.length_c   1.000
_cell.angle_alpha   90.00
_cell.angle_beta   90.00
_cell.angle_gamma   90.00
#
_symmetry.space_group_name_H-M   'P 1'
#
loop_
_entity.id
_entity.type
_entity.pdbx_description
1 polymer ?
#
loop_
_entity_poly.entity_id
_entity_poly.type
_entity_poly.pdbx_seq_one_letter_code
_entity_poly.pdbx_strand_id
1 'polypeptide(L)'
;MYFGVSTTITMMAPYFSLDKKAPFAELFGRIGWTISKYVVSFGAICALTTSLLGSMFPLPRVVLAMARDGLVFKIFANINKHLKTPTIATIFTGILAAILAGVFDVYALVEMMSIGTLLAYTLVAASVLILRYDAGPEDVEMARLESENQIKSINSPVLEKTDSTEAHSSIKTLAGKILHPSSKYPTTFSSKVVKILFSALLFWLLIICILMKYFSEQIFYDLNFLAVLPLGFSVAIACGTMYLISLQPQSCKALFFKVPAVYAFPALSIAINIFLMLNLTLVTWVRFMVWMAMGLLIYFGYGIKHSSEEKAYLNPSSKIDETMEAECGTIHLPQPSQGDIQSVSGHTKFVEVKL
;
A
#
# COMPACT_ATOMS: atom_id res chain seq x y z
N MET A 1 -12.89 -19.50 -7.91
CA MET A 1 -14.01 -19.86 -7.01
C MET A 1 -15.19 -18.91 -7.15
N TYR A 2 -15.09 -17.63 -6.76
CA TYR A 2 -16.24 -16.68 -6.82
C TYR A 2 -16.93 -16.61 -8.19
N PHE A 3 -16.16 -16.49 -9.28
CA PHE A 3 -16.72 -16.54 -10.64
C PHE A 3 -17.54 -17.81 -10.89
N GLY A 4 -16.98 -18.98 -10.57
CA GLY A 4 -17.68 -20.26 -10.76
C GLY A 4 -18.95 -20.38 -9.91
N VAL A 5 -18.93 -19.87 -8.68
CA VAL A 5 -20.09 -19.83 -7.79
C VAL A 5 -21.20 -18.94 -8.37
N SER A 6 -20.86 -17.74 -8.85
CA SER A 6 -21.79 -16.83 -9.52
C SER A 6 -22.33 -17.40 -10.83
N THR A 7 -21.49 -18.02 -11.66
CA THR A 7 -21.94 -18.66 -12.90
C THR A 7 -22.91 -19.81 -12.62
N THR A 8 -22.59 -20.67 -11.65
CA THR A 8 -23.43 -21.83 -11.29
C THR A 8 -24.80 -21.38 -10.79
N ILE A 9 -24.84 -20.36 -9.93
CA ILE A 9 -26.11 -19.91 -9.35
C ILE A 9 -27.03 -19.22 -10.37
N THR A 10 -26.46 -18.42 -11.27
CA THR A 10 -27.21 -17.76 -12.35
C THR A 10 -27.67 -18.75 -13.42
N MET A 11 -26.96 -19.87 -13.60
CA MET A 11 -27.40 -20.95 -14.49
C MET A 11 -28.58 -21.75 -13.90
N MET A 12 -28.64 -21.85 -12.57
CA MET A 12 -29.66 -22.61 -11.85
C MET A 12 -30.98 -21.84 -11.66
N ALA A 13 -30.93 -20.51 -11.52
CA ALA A 13 -32.13 -19.67 -11.45
C ALA A 13 -31.88 -18.23 -11.94
N PRO A 14 -32.91 -17.57 -12.50
CA PRO A 14 -32.78 -16.20 -12.97
C PRO A 14 -32.55 -15.22 -11.82
N TYR A 15 -31.71 -14.21 -12.06
CA TYR A 15 -31.18 -13.29 -11.04
C TYR A 15 -32.24 -12.57 -10.20
N PHE A 16 -33.42 -12.30 -10.76
CA PHE A 16 -34.51 -11.61 -10.07
C PHE A 16 -35.22 -12.47 -9.03
N SER A 17 -35.05 -13.79 -9.08
CA SER A 17 -35.74 -14.75 -8.19
C SER A 17 -34.93 -15.16 -6.96
N LEU A 18 -33.67 -14.71 -6.88
CA LEU A 18 -32.73 -15.07 -5.83
C LEU A 18 -32.97 -14.29 -4.53
N ASP A 19 -32.99 -15.03 -3.43
CA ASP A 19 -33.04 -14.44 -2.10
C ASP A 19 -31.71 -13.74 -1.76
N LYS A 20 -31.79 -12.54 -1.18
CA LYS A 20 -30.62 -11.71 -0.87
C LYS A 20 -29.86 -12.19 0.38
N LYS A 21 -30.50 -12.94 1.28
CA LYS A 21 -29.92 -13.37 2.57
C LYS A 21 -29.37 -14.78 2.49
N ALA A 22 -30.06 -15.69 1.80
CA ALA A 22 -29.69 -17.10 1.73
C ALA A 22 -29.88 -17.69 0.32
N PRO A 23 -29.13 -17.19 -0.69
CA PRO A 23 -29.38 -17.51 -2.09
C PRO A 23 -29.25 -19.01 -2.38
N PHE A 24 -28.27 -19.71 -1.77
CA PHE A 24 -28.07 -21.15 -1.99
C PHE A 24 -29.10 -22.03 -1.28
N ALA A 25 -29.32 -21.79 0.01
CA ALA A 25 -30.19 -22.64 0.83
C ALA A 25 -31.65 -22.59 0.33
N GLU A 26 -32.11 -21.40 -0.08
CA GLU A 26 -33.46 -21.21 -0.60
C GLU A 26 -33.61 -21.81 -2.01
N LEU A 27 -32.59 -21.68 -2.85
CA LEU A 27 -32.60 -22.22 -4.21
C LEU A 27 -32.65 -23.76 -4.24
N PHE A 28 -31.86 -24.44 -3.39
CA PHE A 28 -31.96 -25.90 -3.24
C PHE A 28 -33.29 -26.35 -2.64
N GLY A 29 -33.89 -25.51 -1.78
CA GLY A 29 -35.23 -25.75 -1.24
C GLY A 29 -36.31 -25.75 -2.33
N ARG A 30 -36.27 -24.77 -3.25
CA ARG A 30 -37.23 -24.66 -4.35
C ARG A 30 -37.14 -25.80 -5.37
N ILE A 31 -35.93 -26.33 -5.59
CA ILE A 31 -35.68 -27.43 -6.53
C ILE A 31 -35.94 -28.81 -5.89
N GLY A 32 -36.26 -28.85 -4.59
CA GLY A 32 -36.58 -30.09 -3.87
C GLY A 32 -35.36 -30.88 -3.39
N TRP A 33 -34.16 -30.31 -3.45
CA TRP A 33 -32.92 -30.95 -3.00
C TRP A 33 -32.65 -30.66 -1.52
N THR A 34 -33.43 -31.31 -0.66
CA THR A 34 -33.45 -31.04 0.79
C THR A 34 -32.12 -31.36 1.48
N ILE A 35 -31.43 -32.44 1.08
CA ILE A 35 -30.12 -32.81 1.66
C ILE A 35 -29.08 -31.71 1.40
N SER A 36 -29.00 -31.22 0.16
CA SER A 36 -28.07 -30.15 -0.23
C SER A 36 -28.35 -28.85 0.50
N LYS A 37 -29.63 -28.51 0.73
CA LYS A 37 -30.02 -27.34 1.54
C LYS A 37 -29.40 -27.39 2.94
N TYR A 38 -29.50 -28.52 3.64
CA TYR A 38 -28.96 -28.66 5.00
C TYR A 38 -27.44 -28.66 5.03
N VAL A 39 -26.80 -29.41 4.13
CA VAL A 39 -25.34 -29.48 4.04
C VAL A 39 -24.73 -28.09 3.77
N VAL A 40 -25.29 -27.34 2.81
CA VAL A 40 -24.81 -26.00 2.48
C VAL A 40 -25.08 -25.00 3.61
N SER A 41 -26.23 -25.09 4.27
CA SER A 41 -26.55 -24.22 5.42
C SER A 41 -25.60 -24.44 6.59
N PHE A 42 -25.30 -25.71 6.91
CA PHE A 42 -24.34 -26.05 7.96
C PHE A 42 -22.92 -25.59 7.60
N GLY A 43 -22.48 -25.85 6.37
CA GLY A 43 -21.21 -25.39 5.86
C GLY A 43 -21.08 -23.86 5.89
N ALA A 44 -22.14 -23.13 5.55
CA ALA A 44 -22.17 -21.67 5.61
C ALA A 44 -22.01 -21.16 7.05
N ILE A 45 -22.72 -21.74 8.03
CA ILE A 45 -22.58 -21.37 9.44
C ILE A 45 -21.14 -21.62 9.92
N CYS A 46 -20.59 -22.81 9.68
CA CYS A 46 -19.21 -23.14 10.06
C CYS A 46 -18.18 -22.22 9.39
N ALA A 47 -18.35 -21.91 8.10
CA ALA A 47 -17.46 -21.03 7.35
C ALA A 47 -17.53 -19.58 7.86
N LEU A 48 -18.73 -19.06 8.15
CA LEU A 48 -18.92 -17.72 8.71
C LEU A 48 -18.32 -17.60 10.11
N THR A 49 -18.52 -18.61 10.99
CA THR A 49 -17.87 -18.65 12.31
C THR A 49 -16.36 -18.67 12.20
N THR A 50 -15.81 -19.47 11.28
CA THR A 50 -14.35 -19.55 11.06
C THR A 50 -13.79 -18.22 10.55
N SER A 51 -14.47 -17.56 9.61
CA SER A 51 -14.06 -16.26 9.08
C SER A 51 -14.15 -15.14 10.14
N LEU A 52 -15.13 -15.22 11.04
CA LEU A 52 -15.26 -14.29 12.16
C LEU A 52 -14.05 -14.43 13.11
N LEU A 53 -13.73 -15.66 13.53
CA LEU A 53 -12.56 -15.91 14.38
C LEU A 53 -11.26 -15.47 13.70
N GLY A 54 -11.12 -15.76 12.41
CA GLY A 54 -9.95 -15.37 11.61
C GLY A 54 -9.73 -13.85 11.57
N SER A 55 -10.79 -13.05 11.56
CA SER A 55 -10.70 -11.58 11.55
C SER A 55 -10.59 -10.96 12.95
N MET A 56 -11.04 -11.65 14.00
CA MET A 56 -10.93 -11.17 15.39
C MET A 56 -9.50 -11.26 15.97
N PHE A 57 -8.65 -12.18 15.49
CA PHE A 57 -7.28 -12.32 16.01
C PHE A 57 -6.27 -11.24 15.57
N PRO A 58 -6.31 -10.75 14.32
CA PRO A 58 -5.40 -9.68 13.88
C PRO A 58 -5.67 -8.33 14.58
N LEU A 59 -6.93 -7.99 14.83
CA LEU A 59 -7.31 -6.66 15.30
C LEU A 59 -6.63 -6.23 16.63
N PRO A 60 -6.59 -7.06 17.70
CA PRO A 60 -5.87 -6.71 18.93
C PRO A 60 -4.35 -6.54 18.72
N ARG A 61 -3.76 -7.22 17.74
CA ARG A 61 -2.33 -7.08 17.41
C ARG A 61 -2.04 -5.74 16.76
N VAL A 62 -2.93 -5.27 15.89
CA VAL A 62 -2.83 -3.93 15.28
C VAL A 62 -2.95 -2.86 16.36
N VAL A 63 -3.92 -2.99 17.28
CA VAL A 63 -4.07 -2.05 18.41
C VAL A 63 -2.85 -2.06 19.34
N LEU A 64 -2.28 -3.24 19.63
CA LEU A 64 -1.05 -3.37 20.40
C LEU A 64 0.14 -2.69 19.72
N ALA A 65 0.32 -2.88 18.41
CA ALA A 65 1.38 -2.22 17.65
C ALA A 65 1.21 -0.69 17.68
N MET A 66 0.00 -0.19 17.39
CA MET A 66 -0.30 1.24 17.44
C MET A 66 -0.11 1.84 18.85
N ALA A 67 -0.40 1.09 19.92
CA ALA A 67 -0.18 1.54 21.29
C ALA A 67 1.30 1.55 21.70
N ARG A 68 2.13 0.66 21.13
CA ARG A 68 3.59 0.64 21.33
C ARG A 68 4.26 1.82 20.63
N ASP A 69 3.79 2.16 19.43
CA ASP A 69 4.25 3.33 18.67
C ASP A 69 3.83 4.66 19.34
N GLY A 70 2.97 4.60 20.36
CA GLY A 70 2.43 5.77 21.06
C GLY A 70 1.28 6.46 20.33
N LEU A 71 0.79 5.86 19.24
CA LEU A 71 -0.29 6.37 18.40
C LEU A 71 -1.66 6.32 19.11
N VAL A 72 -1.86 5.30 19.95
CA VAL A 72 -3.07 5.06 20.74
C VAL A 72 -2.67 4.88 22.21
N PHE A 73 -3.61 5.02 23.15
CA PHE A 73 -3.39 4.90 24.59
C PHE A 73 -2.51 3.71 24.98
N LYS A 74 -1.40 3.97 25.70
CA LYS A 74 -0.43 2.95 26.17
C LYS A 74 -1.03 1.83 27.03
N ILE A 75 -2.23 2.02 27.59
CA ILE A 75 -2.97 1.00 28.34
C ILE A 75 -3.18 -0.26 27.50
N PHE A 76 -3.40 -0.10 26.18
CA PHE A 76 -3.56 -1.24 25.27
C PHE A 76 -2.26 -1.97 24.93
N ALA A 77 -1.10 -1.39 25.26
CA ALA A 77 0.20 -2.03 25.08
C ALA A 77 0.56 -3.03 26.20
N ASN A 78 -0.23 -3.07 27.28
CA ASN A 78 0.05 -3.93 28.43
C ASN A 78 -0.24 -5.41 28.10
N ILE A 79 0.78 -6.26 28.26
CA ILE A 79 0.72 -7.70 27.97
C ILE A 79 0.59 -8.46 29.28
N ASN A 80 -0.41 -9.34 29.36
CA ASN A 80 -0.58 -10.18 30.54
C ASN A 80 0.51 -11.26 30.62
N LYS A 81 1.17 -11.41 31.78
CA LYS A 81 2.31 -12.32 32.01
C LYS A 81 1.95 -13.79 31.76
N HIS A 82 0.71 -14.19 32.04
CA HIS A 82 0.28 -15.59 31.93
C HIS A 82 -0.18 -15.96 30.51
N LEU A 83 -0.96 -15.08 29.86
CA LEU A 83 -1.55 -15.34 28.54
C LEU A 83 -0.67 -14.86 27.36
N LYS A 84 0.39 -14.09 27.63
CA LYS A 84 1.31 -13.50 26.62
C LYS A 84 0.59 -12.80 25.45
N THR A 85 -0.63 -12.34 25.67
CA THR A 85 -1.50 -11.69 24.67
C THR A 85 -2.07 -10.40 25.25
N PRO A 86 -2.40 -9.40 24.42
CA PRO A 86 -2.94 -8.12 24.88
C PRO A 86 -4.43 -8.29 25.26
N THR A 87 -4.68 -8.77 26.49
CA THR A 87 -6.04 -9.08 26.98
C THR A 87 -6.94 -7.85 26.99
N ILE A 88 -6.43 -6.69 27.43
CA ILE A 88 -7.21 -5.45 27.50
C ILE A 88 -7.63 -4.99 26.09
N ALA A 89 -6.72 -5.02 25.12
CA ALA A 89 -7.03 -4.69 23.73
C ALA A 89 -8.08 -5.66 23.15
N THR A 90 -7.95 -6.95 23.44
CA THR A 90 -8.88 -7.98 22.96
C THR A 90 -10.30 -7.74 23.49
N ILE A 91 -10.44 -7.55 24.81
CA ILE A 91 -11.75 -7.29 25.45
C ILE A 91 -12.36 -6.00 24.89
N PHE A 92 -11.58 -4.92 24.80
CA PHE A 92 -12.07 -3.65 24.28
C PHE A 92 -12.54 -3.75 22.82
N THR A 93 -11.72 -4.34 21.93
CA THR A 93 -12.09 -4.51 20.52
C THR A 93 -13.29 -5.43 20.32
N GLY A 94 -13.43 -6.47 21.14
CA GLY A 94 -14.57 -7.39 21.10
C GLY A 94 -15.87 -6.72 21.56
N ILE A 95 -15.83 -5.98 22.67
CA ILE A 95 -16.99 -5.19 23.14
C ILE A 95 -17.38 -4.13 22.11
N LEU A 96 -16.40 -3.40 21.57
CA LEU A 96 -16.65 -2.40 20.53
C LEU A 96 -17.28 -3.03 19.28
N ALA A 97 -16.76 -4.17 18.82
CA ALA A 97 -17.33 -4.90 17.69
C ALA A 97 -18.77 -5.39 17.95
N ALA A 98 -19.04 -5.91 19.16
CA ALA A 98 -20.38 -6.35 19.55
C ALA A 98 -21.39 -5.19 19.58
N ILE A 99 -20.98 -4.02 20.11
CA ILE A 99 -21.80 -2.81 20.10
C ILE A 99 -22.08 -2.36 18.66
N LEU A 100 -21.05 -2.30 17.81
CA LEU A 100 -21.21 -1.89 16.41
C LEU A 100 -22.11 -2.85 15.63
N ALA A 101 -22.00 -4.15 15.87
CA ALA A 101 -22.87 -5.16 15.26
C ALA A 101 -24.33 -5.06 15.72
N GLY A 102 -24.58 -4.56 16.94
CA GLY A 102 -25.94 -4.37 17.47
C GLY A 102 -26.59 -3.05 17.04
N VAL A 103 -25.80 -1.99 16.85
CA VAL A 103 -26.32 -0.63 16.56
C VAL A 103 -26.51 -0.39 15.06
N PHE A 104 -25.65 -0.95 14.21
CA PHE A 104 -25.63 -0.66 12.79
C PHE A 104 -26.15 -1.82 11.94
N ASP A 105 -26.87 -1.48 10.87
CA ASP A 105 -27.35 -2.47 9.90
C ASP A 105 -26.21 -3.08 9.09
N VAL A 106 -26.32 -4.36 8.75
CA VAL A 106 -25.26 -5.15 8.09
C VAL A 106 -24.82 -4.49 6.78
N TYR A 107 -25.75 -3.97 5.99
CA TYR A 107 -25.42 -3.28 4.74
C TYR A 107 -24.56 -2.03 4.97
N ALA A 108 -24.88 -1.25 6.01
CA ALA A 108 -24.10 -0.08 6.38
C ALA A 108 -22.68 -0.46 6.84
N LEU A 109 -22.51 -1.54 7.61
CA LEU A 109 -21.17 -2.01 8.01
C LEU A 109 -20.36 -2.48 6.80
N VAL A 110 -20.98 -3.24 5.89
CA VAL A 110 -20.30 -3.76 4.69
C VAL A 110 -19.81 -2.62 3.81
N GLU A 111 -20.63 -1.59 3.60
CA GLU A 111 -20.22 -0.41 2.84
C GLU A 111 -19.08 0.36 3.52
N MET A 112 -19.12 0.54 4.85
CA MET A 112 -18.06 1.21 5.61
C MET A 112 -16.74 0.40 5.62
N MET A 113 -16.83 -0.93 5.75
CA MET A 113 -15.67 -1.81 5.62
C MET A 113 -15.09 -1.71 4.21
N SER A 114 -15.95 -1.76 3.19
CA SER A 114 -15.53 -1.72 1.79
C SER A 114 -14.79 -0.41 1.46
N ILE A 115 -15.34 0.76 1.81
CA ILE A 115 -14.64 2.04 1.57
C ILE A 115 -13.29 2.10 2.30
N GLY A 116 -13.20 1.58 3.53
CA GLY A 116 -11.95 1.50 4.28
C GLY A 116 -10.91 0.60 3.59
N THR A 117 -11.32 -0.59 3.13
CA THR A 117 -10.42 -1.51 2.41
C THR A 117 -9.98 -0.98 1.05
N LEU A 118 -10.88 -0.31 0.30
CA LEU A 118 -10.55 0.33 -0.97
C LEU A 118 -9.51 1.43 -0.76
N LEU A 119 -9.68 2.27 0.26
CA LEU A 119 -8.70 3.30 0.61
C LEU A 119 -7.36 2.69 1.02
N ALA A 120 -7.36 1.66 1.87
CA ALA A 120 -6.14 0.96 2.27
C ALA A 120 -5.40 0.37 1.07
N TYR A 121 -6.10 -0.27 0.13
CA TYR A 121 -5.50 -0.79 -1.09
C TYR A 121 -4.98 0.30 -2.02
N THR A 122 -5.68 1.44 -2.16
CA THR A 122 -5.13 2.59 -2.90
C THR A 122 -3.87 3.14 -2.27
N LEU A 123 -3.83 3.24 -0.92
CA LEU A 123 -2.67 3.71 -0.18
C LEU A 123 -1.50 2.75 -0.38
N VAL A 124 -1.69 1.44 -0.21
CA VAL A 124 -0.63 0.44 -0.41
C VAL A 124 -0.12 0.45 -1.84
N ALA A 125 -1.01 0.50 -2.84
CA ALA A 125 -0.62 0.58 -4.25
C ALA A 125 0.18 1.86 -4.54
N ALA A 126 -0.23 3.00 -3.96
CA ALA A 126 0.51 4.25 -4.04
C ALA A 126 1.88 4.16 -3.35
N SER A 127 1.96 3.57 -2.14
CA SER A 127 3.21 3.39 -1.40
C SER A 127 4.21 2.52 -2.18
N VAL A 128 3.78 1.40 -2.74
CA VAL A 128 4.64 0.52 -3.56
C VAL A 128 5.13 1.27 -4.80
N LEU A 129 4.27 2.07 -5.43
CA LEU A 129 4.65 2.85 -6.61
C LEU A 129 5.62 3.98 -6.26
N ILE A 130 5.39 4.71 -5.17
CA ILE A 130 6.31 5.74 -4.67
C ILE A 130 7.67 5.12 -4.34
N LEU A 131 7.71 4.01 -3.59
CA LEU A 131 8.95 3.33 -3.19
C LEU A 131 9.73 2.74 -4.38
N ARG A 132 9.07 2.40 -5.49
CA ARG A 132 9.74 1.88 -6.69
C ARG A 132 10.51 2.95 -7.47
N TYR A 133 10.07 4.20 -7.38
CA TYR A 133 10.63 5.33 -8.12
C TYR A 133 11.38 6.32 -7.25
N ASP A 134 11.34 6.16 -5.93
CA ASP A 134 12.20 6.91 -5.04
C ASP A 134 13.64 6.43 -5.20
N ALA A 135 14.56 7.36 -5.46
CA ALA A 135 15.97 7.07 -5.60
C ALA A 135 16.51 6.72 -4.21
N GLY A 136 16.99 5.48 -4.03
CA GLY A 136 17.72 5.13 -2.82
C GLY A 136 19.04 5.91 -2.75
N PRO A 137 19.65 6.07 -1.56
CA PRO A 137 20.95 6.74 -1.43
C PRO A 137 22.04 6.09 -2.31
N GLU A 138 21.98 4.78 -2.52
CA GLU A 138 22.89 4.05 -3.44
C GLU A 138 22.65 4.37 -4.92
N ASP A 139 21.41 4.60 -5.32
CA ASP A 139 21.05 4.95 -6.71
C ASP A 139 21.52 6.38 -7.04
N VAL A 140 21.49 7.28 -6.05
CA VAL A 140 21.97 8.68 -6.19
C VAL A 140 23.50 8.71 -6.33
N GLU A 141 24.22 7.86 -5.60
CA GLU A 141 25.69 7.76 -5.70
C GLU A 141 26.13 7.19 -7.05
N MET A 142 25.44 6.14 -7.54
CA MET A 142 25.65 5.60 -8.89
C MET A 142 25.36 6.60 -10.01
N ALA A 143 24.30 7.41 -9.87
CA ALA A 143 24.00 8.50 -10.80
C ALA A 143 25.08 9.60 -10.79
N ARG A 144 25.66 9.89 -9.62
CA ARG A 144 26.76 10.85 -9.47
C ARG A 144 28.02 10.35 -10.17
N LEU A 145 28.38 9.08 -9.97
CA LEU A 145 29.53 8.43 -10.62
C LEU A 145 29.38 8.37 -12.15
N GLU A 146 28.17 8.12 -12.67
CA GLU A 146 27.90 8.16 -14.11
C GLU A 146 28.03 9.60 -14.67
N SER A 147 27.52 10.60 -13.94
CA SER A 147 27.66 12.01 -14.33
C SER A 147 29.13 12.48 -14.33
N GLU A 148 29.95 12.04 -13.38
CA GLU A 148 31.38 12.35 -13.33
C GLU A 148 32.18 11.69 -14.46
N ASN A 149 31.84 10.45 -14.82
CA ASN A 149 32.46 9.77 -15.97
C ASN A 149 32.06 10.41 -17.31
N GLN A 150 30.82 10.88 -17.43
CA GLN A 150 30.37 11.63 -18.62
C GLN A 150 31.09 12.98 -18.73
N ILE A 151 31.24 13.74 -17.64
CA ILE A 151 31.98 15.03 -17.63
C ILE A 151 33.45 14.82 -18.02
N LYS A 152 34.10 13.74 -17.56
CA LYS A 152 35.48 13.41 -17.98
C LYS A 152 35.61 13.10 -19.47
N SER A 153 34.56 12.61 -20.12
CA SER A 153 34.57 12.31 -21.56
C SER A 153 34.35 13.53 -22.47
N ILE A 154 33.87 14.66 -21.93
CA ILE A 154 33.47 15.86 -22.68
C ILE A 154 34.61 16.89 -22.82
N ASN A 155 35.68 16.80 -22.03
CA ASN A 155 36.75 17.80 -21.98
C ASN A 155 37.78 17.74 -23.15
N SER A 156 37.32 17.59 -24.40
CA SER A 156 38.11 17.93 -25.60
C SER A 156 37.60 19.25 -26.20
N PRO A 157 38.47 20.22 -26.55
CA PRO A 157 38.08 21.62 -26.66
C PRO A 157 37.56 21.95 -28.07
N VAL A 158 36.32 22.44 -28.18
CA VAL A 158 35.89 23.23 -29.35
C VAL A 158 34.95 24.36 -28.90
N LEU A 159 35.21 25.52 -29.52
CA LEU A 159 34.83 26.90 -29.26
C LEU A 159 33.39 27.28 -29.69
N GLU A 160 32.67 27.96 -28.77
CA GLU A 160 31.79 29.14 -28.93
C GLU A 160 30.73 29.23 -30.07
N LYS A 161 29.44 29.44 -29.70
CA LYS A 161 28.70 30.73 -29.87
C LYS A 161 27.21 30.71 -29.44
N THR A 162 26.83 31.87 -28.90
CA THR A 162 25.58 32.43 -28.35
C THR A 162 24.37 32.43 -29.32
N ASP A 163 23.12 32.27 -28.86
CA ASP A 163 22.15 33.37 -28.64
C ASP A 163 20.70 32.93 -28.24
N SER A 164 20.13 33.75 -27.35
CA SER A 164 18.75 33.99 -26.90
C SER A 164 17.54 33.19 -27.45
N THR A 165 16.81 32.47 -26.56
CA THR A 165 15.32 32.37 -26.50
C THR A 165 14.88 31.63 -25.21
N GLU A 166 14.67 32.35 -24.09
CA GLU A 166 14.71 31.76 -22.73
C GLU A 166 13.40 31.14 -22.17
N ALA A 167 12.25 31.19 -22.84
CA ALA A 167 11.01 30.60 -22.31
C ALA A 167 10.59 29.28 -23.00
N HIS A 168 10.75 29.17 -24.32
CA HIS A 168 10.36 27.98 -25.08
C HIS A 168 11.41 26.86 -25.06
N SER A 169 12.68 27.17 -24.75
CA SER A 169 13.73 26.15 -24.66
C SER A 169 13.59 25.31 -23.38
N SER A 170 13.16 25.90 -22.27
CA SER A 170 12.98 25.19 -20.99
C SER A 170 11.96 24.05 -21.09
N ILE A 171 10.82 24.25 -21.75
CA ILE A 171 9.79 23.20 -21.91
C ILE A 171 10.26 22.12 -22.90
N LYS A 172 10.92 22.51 -24.00
CA LYS A 172 11.38 21.56 -25.03
C LYS A 172 12.57 20.71 -24.56
N THR A 173 13.45 21.29 -23.75
CA THR A 173 14.61 20.60 -23.15
C THR A 173 14.17 19.66 -22.03
N LEU A 174 13.15 20.05 -21.24
CA LEU A 174 12.57 19.21 -20.19
C LEU A 174 11.72 18.06 -20.77
N ALA A 175 10.95 18.34 -21.84
CA ALA A 175 10.21 17.32 -22.59
C ALA A 175 11.13 16.31 -23.30
N GLY A 176 12.23 16.76 -23.89
CA GLY A 176 13.24 15.87 -24.49
C GLY A 176 13.91 14.95 -23.46
N LYS A 177 14.15 15.46 -22.24
CA LYS A 177 14.77 14.71 -21.13
C LYS A 177 13.79 13.74 -20.44
N ILE A 178 12.48 13.99 -20.52
CA ILE A 178 11.42 13.08 -20.07
C ILE A 178 11.21 11.93 -21.08
N LEU A 179 11.29 12.22 -22.39
CA LEU A 179 11.03 11.24 -23.44
C LEU A 179 12.22 10.30 -23.71
N HIS A 180 13.45 10.77 -23.47
CA HIS A 180 14.67 9.96 -23.51
C HIS A 180 15.52 10.22 -22.24
N PRO A 181 15.32 9.44 -21.16
CA PRO A 181 16.17 9.53 -19.99
C PRO A 181 17.57 9.01 -20.34
N SER A 182 18.52 9.93 -20.55
CA SER A 182 19.90 9.63 -20.92
C SER A 182 20.76 9.04 -19.77
N SER A 183 20.17 8.76 -18.61
CA SER A 183 20.86 8.31 -17.38
C SER A 183 20.23 7.02 -16.89
N LYS A 184 21.07 6.02 -16.60
CA LYS A 184 20.65 4.65 -16.24
C LYS A 184 20.10 4.56 -14.82
N TYR A 185 20.32 5.60 -14.01
CA TYR A 185 19.97 5.66 -12.58
C TYR A 185 18.93 6.76 -12.27
N PRO A 186 18.06 6.57 -11.26
CA PRO A 186 17.10 7.57 -10.83
C PRO A 186 17.80 8.72 -10.09
N THR A 187 17.73 9.93 -10.65
CA THR A 187 18.19 11.16 -10.00
C THR A 187 17.10 11.77 -9.12
N THR A 188 17.45 12.65 -8.18
CA THR A 188 16.49 13.39 -7.33
C THR A 188 15.49 14.23 -8.14
N PHE A 189 15.89 14.68 -9.33
CA PHE A 189 15.00 15.31 -10.32
C PHE A 189 14.01 14.31 -10.92
N SER A 190 14.45 13.10 -11.28
CA SER A 190 13.58 12.01 -11.76
C SER A 190 12.51 11.64 -10.73
N SER A 191 12.87 11.47 -9.45
CA SER A 191 11.92 11.14 -8.36
C SER A 191 10.83 12.22 -8.19
N LYS A 192 11.19 13.52 -8.25
CA LYS A 192 10.21 14.62 -8.23
C LYS A 192 9.28 14.60 -9.44
N VAL A 193 9.82 14.36 -10.63
CA VAL A 193 9.04 14.27 -11.86
C VAL A 193 8.07 13.08 -11.82
N VAL A 194 8.51 11.89 -11.36
CA VAL A 194 7.63 10.72 -11.19
C VAL A 194 6.50 11.02 -10.22
N LYS A 195 6.79 11.65 -9.07
CA LYS A 195 5.76 12.01 -8.07
C LYS A 195 4.72 12.97 -8.65
N ILE A 196 5.16 13.95 -9.45
CA ILE A 196 4.26 14.89 -10.17
C ILE A 196 3.43 14.15 -11.23
N LEU A 197 4.05 13.29 -12.05
CA LEU A 197 3.35 12.50 -13.06
C LEU A 197 2.32 11.54 -12.43
N PHE A 198 2.65 10.94 -11.30
CA PHE A 198 1.74 10.08 -10.55
C PHE A 198 0.57 10.88 -9.95
N SER A 199 0.84 12.04 -9.36
CA SER A 199 -0.22 12.95 -8.89
C SER A 199 -1.14 13.38 -10.04
N ALA A 200 -0.58 13.64 -11.23
CA ALA A 200 -1.36 13.95 -12.43
C ALA A 200 -2.19 12.74 -12.88
N LEU A 201 -1.63 11.53 -12.85
CA LEU A 201 -2.36 10.29 -13.17
C LEU A 201 -3.55 10.08 -12.22
N LEU A 202 -3.37 10.28 -10.91
CA LEU A 202 -4.46 10.18 -9.93
C LEU A 202 -5.56 11.22 -10.21
N PHE A 203 -5.18 12.44 -10.55
CA PHE A 203 -6.13 13.51 -10.89
C PHE A 203 -6.96 13.17 -12.13
N TRP A 204 -6.32 12.67 -13.20
CA TRP A 204 -7.03 12.25 -14.41
C TRP A 204 -7.91 11.02 -14.17
N LEU A 205 -7.46 10.04 -13.38
CA LEU A 205 -8.30 8.90 -12.98
C LEU A 205 -9.55 9.35 -12.22
N LEU A 206 -9.43 10.33 -11.32
CA LEU A 206 -10.59 10.92 -10.63
C LEU A 206 -11.54 11.60 -11.61
N ILE A 207 -11.04 12.39 -12.55
CA ILE A 207 -11.85 13.05 -13.58
C ILE A 207 -12.59 12.01 -14.43
N ILE A 208 -11.92 10.96 -14.91
CA ILE A 208 -12.55 9.87 -15.67
C ILE A 208 -13.72 9.27 -14.89
N CYS A 209 -13.50 8.98 -13.60
CA CYS A 209 -14.53 8.34 -12.79
C CYS A 209 -15.70 9.28 -12.47
N ILE A 210 -15.46 10.58 -12.30
CA ILE A 210 -16.51 11.60 -12.12
C ILE A 210 -17.34 11.74 -13.40
N LEU A 211 -16.68 11.82 -14.57
CA LEU A 211 -17.34 11.87 -15.87
C LEU A 211 -18.18 10.60 -16.12
N MET A 212 -17.63 9.43 -15.83
CA MET A 212 -18.34 8.14 -15.89
C MET A 212 -19.63 8.16 -15.07
N LYS A 213 -19.59 8.73 -13.86
CA LYS A 213 -20.76 8.83 -12.99
C LYS A 213 -21.79 9.82 -13.53
N TYR A 214 -21.36 11.02 -13.92
CA TYR A 214 -22.24 12.10 -14.37
C TYR A 214 -22.95 11.77 -15.69
N PHE A 215 -22.24 11.17 -16.63
CA PHE A 215 -22.75 10.82 -17.96
C PHE A 215 -23.27 9.37 -18.06
N SER A 216 -23.42 8.65 -16.94
CA SER A 216 -23.79 7.22 -16.92
C SER A 216 -25.07 6.91 -17.71
N GLU A 217 -26.14 7.68 -17.48
CA GLU A 217 -27.43 7.52 -18.19
C GLU A 217 -27.34 7.90 -19.67
N GLN A 218 -26.57 8.96 -19.99
CA GLN A 218 -26.43 9.44 -21.36
C GLN A 218 -25.59 8.47 -22.19
N ILE A 219 -24.46 7.97 -21.67
CA ILE A 219 -23.59 7.04 -22.40
C ILE A 219 -24.28 5.72 -22.75
N PHE A 220 -25.17 5.21 -21.88
CA PHE A 220 -25.82 3.90 -22.08
C PHE A 220 -27.03 3.93 -23.02
N TYR A 221 -27.81 5.02 -23.04
CA TYR A 221 -29.05 5.09 -23.84
C TYR A 221 -28.93 5.93 -25.11
N ASP A 222 -28.09 6.97 -25.11
CA ASP A 222 -28.06 7.95 -26.20
C ASP A 222 -26.61 8.41 -26.40
N LEU A 223 -25.90 7.81 -27.37
CA LEU A 223 -24.46 8.00 -27.65
C LEU A 223 -24.11 9.44 -28.05
N ASN A 224 -24.24 10.35 -27.10
CA ASN A 224 -24.06 11.77 -27.27
C ASN A 224 -22.56 12.03 -27.41
N PHE A 225 -22.16 12.51 -28.60
CA PHE A 225 -20.77 12.83 -28.91
C PHE A 225 -20.17 13.82 -27.88
N LEU A 226 -21.00 14.71 -27.33
CA LEU A 226 -20.62 15.68 -26.31
C LEU A 226 -20.21 15.05 -24.96
N ALA A 227 -20.70 13.86 -24.63
CA ALA A 227 -20.32 13.12 -23.42
C ALA A 227 -19.10 12.20 -23.65
N VAL A 228 -19.00 11.61 -24.85
CA VAL A 228 -17.92 10.67 -25.21
C VAL A 228 -16.59 11.39 -25.41
N LEU A 229 -16.59 12.61 -25.95
CA LEU A 229 -15.38 13.39 -26.22
C LEU A 229 -14.57 13.74 -24.95
N PRO A 230 -15.14 14.33 -23.87
CA PRO A 230 -14.37 14.64 -22.66
C PRO A 230 -13.89 13.38 -21.94
N LEU A 231 -14.67 12.30 -21.97
CA LEU A 231 -14.27 11.00 -21.42
C LEU A 231 -13.08 10.41 -22.18
N GLY A 232 -13.15 10.37 -23.52
CA GLY A 232 -12.09 9.85 -24.36
C GLY A 232 -10.79 10.65 -24.23
N PHE A 233 -10.89 11.99 -24.15
CA PHE A 233 -9.73 12.87 -23.90
C PHE A 233 -9.08 12.58 -22.55
N SER A 234 -9.88 12.43 -21.49
CA SER A 234 -9.39 12.13 -20.15
C SER A 234 -8.71 10.75 -20.07
N VAL A 235 -9.30 9.72 -20.72
CA VAL A 235 -8.70 8.38 -20.84
C VAL A 235 -7.38 8.42 -21.63
N ALA A 236 -7.33 9.17 -22.73
CA ALA A 236 -6.11 9.32 -23.52
C ALA A 236 -4.97 9.96 -22.72
N ILE A 237 -5.27 10.96 -21.88
CA ILE A 237 -4.27 11.58 -21.00
C ILE A 237 -3.85 10.64 -19.87
N ALA A 238 -4.76 9.88 -19.27
CA ALA A 238 -4.41 8.86 -18.28
C ALA A 238 -3.51 7.77 -18.87
N CYS A 239 -3.81 7.29 -20.08
CA CYS A 239 -2.95 6.35 -20.80
C CYS A 239 -1.60 6.98 -21.18
N GLY A 240 -1.59 8.25 -21.60
CA GLY A 240 -0.36 8.98 -21.92
C GLY A 240 0.55 9.16 -20.71
N THR A 241 0.00 9.54 -19.55
CA THR A 241 0.77 9.64 -18.29
C THR A 241 1.27 8.28 -17.82
N MET A 242 0.46 7.21 -17.93
CA MET A 242 0.89 5.84 -17.64
C MET A 242 1.99 5.34 -18.59
N TYR A 243 1.93 5.71 -19.86
CA TYR A 243 2.97 5.45 -20.84
C TYR A 243 4.27 6.19 -20.44
N LEU A 244 4.20 7.49 -20.15
CA LEU A 244 5.36 8.27 -19.70
C LEU A 244 6.00 7.71 -18.41
N ILE A 245 5.20 7.26 -17.45
CA ILE A 245 5.68 6.59 -16.22
C ILE A 245 6.41 5.27 -16.57
N SER A 246 5.94 4.54 -17.59
CA SER A 246 6.59 3.31 -18.07
C SER A 246 7.91 3.57 -18.79
N LEU A 247 8.13 4.78 -19.32
CA LEU A 247 9.39 5.21 -19.92
C LEU A 247 10.42 5.69 -18.88
N GLN A 248 10.01 5.98 -17.64
CA GLN A 248 10.92 6.47 -16.62
C GLN A 248 11.79 5.35 -16.02
N PRO A 249 13.10 5.61 -15.78
CA PRO A 249 14.04 4.62 -15.29
C PRO A 249 13.66 4.15 -13.87
N GLN A 250 13.58 2.83 -13.66
CA GLN A 250 13.27 2.21 -12.37
C GLN A 250 14.52 2.09 -11.48
N SER A 251 14.32 2.12 -10.16
CA SER A 251 15.37 1.74 -9.20
C SER A 251 15.83 0.28 -9.44
N CYS A 252 17.15 0.05 -9.34
CA CYS A 252 17.80 -1.24 -9.61
C CYS A 252 17.61 -2.29 -8.50
N LYS A 253 16.63 -2.13 -7.60
CA LYS A 253 16.37 -3.09 -6.54
C LYS A 253 15.84 -4.41 -7.12
N ALA A 254 16.61 -5.47 -6.91
CA ALA A 254 16.22 -6.82 -7.28
C ALA A 254 15.00 -7.26 -6.47
N LEU A 255 13.81 -7.19 -7.08
CA LEU A 255 12.62 -7.78 -6.51
C LEU A 255 12.54 -9.24 -6.97
N PHE A 256 12.41 -10.16 -6.02
CA PHE A 256 12.38 -11.62 -6.21
C PHE A 256 11.28 -12.13 -7.16
N PHE A 257 10.37 -11.26 -7.63
CA PHE A 257 9.30 -11.62 -8.56
C PHE A 257 9.17 -10.54 -9.66
N LYS A 258 9.51 -10.89 -10.91
CA LYS A 258 9.34 -10.03 -12.09
C LYS A 258 8.10 -10.46 -12.87
N VAL A 259 7.06 -9.64 -12.85
CA VAL A 259 5.89 -9.77 -13.72
C VAL A 259 6.03 -8.75 -14.86
N PRO A 260 5.72 -9.08 -16.13
CA PRO A 260 6.04 -8.23 -17.28
C PRO A 260 5.31 -6.88 -17.38
N ALA A 261 4.31 -6.59 -16.52
CA ALA A 261 3.51 -5.35 -16.58
C ALA A 261 3.41 -4.63 -15.21
N VAL A 262 4.56 -4.46 -14.55
CA VAL A 262 4.66 -4.04 -13.13
C VAL A 262 3.97 -2.70 -12.81
N TYR A 263 3.85 -1.78 -13.76
CA TYR A 263 3.24 -0.46 -13.53
C TYR A 263 1.74 -0.42 -13.79
N ALA A 264 1.27 -1.27 -14.70
CA ALA A 264 -0.14 -1.35 -15.06
C ALA A 264 -0.96 -1.89 -13.91
N PHE A 265 -0.44 -2.86 -13.14
CA PHE A 265 -1.18 -3.49 -12.06
C PHE A 265 -1.53 -2.53 -10.91
N PRO A 266 -0.58 -1.76 -10.31
CA PRO A 266 -0.93 -0.78 -9.28
C PRO A 266 -1.83 0.34 -9.81
N ALA A 267 -1.58 0.85 -11.02
CA ALA A 267 -2.39 1.91 -11.62
C ALA A 267 -3.84 1.45 -11.89
N LEU A 268 -4.00 0.24 -12.45
CA LEU A 268 -5.31 -0.37 -12.68
C LEU A 268 -6.03 -0.65 -11.35
N SER A 269 -5.31 -1.12 -10.33
CA SER A 269 -5.88 -1.33 -8.99
C SER A 269 -6.40 -0.02 -8.40
N ILE A 270 -5.63 1.07 -8.49
CA ILE A 270 -6.06 2.38 -8.01
C ILE A 270 -7.28 2.87 -8.81
N ALA A 271 -7.28 2.73 -10.13
CA ALA A 271 -8.41 3.12 -10.98
C ALA A 271 -9.70 2.37 -10.61
N ILE A 272 -9.63 1.04 -10.46
CA ILE A 272 -10.77 0.21 -10.06
C ILE A 272 -11.26 0.61 -8.66
N ASN A 273 -10.35 0.82 -7.71
CA ASN A 273 -10.72 1.20 -6.35
C ASN A 273 -11.40 2.57 -6.30
N ILE A 274 -10.87 3.56 -7.02
CA ILE A 274 -11.47 4.90 -7.13
C ILE A 274 -12.86 4.84 -7.77
N PHE A 275 -13.00 4.07 -8.85
CA PHE A 275 -14.30 3.86 -9.49
C PHE A 275 -15.31 3.25 -8.53
N LEU A 276 -14.93 2.20 -7.80
CA LEU A 276 -15.79 1.58 -6.79
C LEU A 276 -16.17 2.58 -5.69
N MET A 277 -15.22 3.35 -5.16
CA MET A 277 -15.47 4.37 -4.13
C MET A 277 -16.46 5.45 -4.57
N LEU A 278 -16.50 5.82 -5.85
CA LEU A 278 -17.43 6.83 -6.38
C LEU A 278 -18.85 6.31 -6.61
N ASN A 279 -19.01 4.99 -6.73
CA ASN A 279 -20.32 4.33 -6.82
C ASN A 279 -21.00 4.15 -5.45
N LEU A 280 -20.28 4.40 -4.35
CA LEU A 280 -20.89 4.37 -3.00
C LEU A 280 -21.79 5.59 -2.78
N THR A 281 -22.77 5.42 -1.89
CA THR A 281 -23.71 6.48 -1.54
C THR A 281 -23.02 7.60 -0.75
N LEU A 282 -23.56 8.83 -0.82
CA LEU A 282 -23.03 9.97 -0.05
C LEU A 282 -23.13 9.74 1.46
N VAL A 283 -24.13 9.00 1.92
CA VAL A 283 -24.30 8.67 3.35
C VAL A 283 -23.13 7.83 3.85
N THR A 284 -22.63 6.89 3.05
CA THR A 284 -21.46 6.08 3.38
C THR A 284 -20.21 6.96 3.55
N TRP A 285 -20.01 7.93 2.66
CA TRP A 285 -18.90 8.88 2.73
C TRP A 285 -18.96 9.74 4.00
N VAL A 286 -20.14 10.25 4.35
CA VAL A 286 -20.31 11.03 5.59
C VAL A 286 -19.97 10.18 6.81
N ARG A 287 -20.48 8.95 6.90
CA ARG A 287 -20.17 8.02 8.01
C ARG A 287 -18.68 7.72 8.13
N PHE A 288 -18.03 7.46 6.99
CA PHE A 288 -16.59 7.23 6.94
C PHE A 288 -15.79 8.45 7.41
N MET A 289 -16.15 9.65 6.94
CA MET A 289 -15.49 10.90 7.35
C MET A 289 -15.66 11.18 8.85
N VAL A 290 -16.83 10.90 9.42
CA VAL A 290 -17.07 11.01 10.87
C VAL A 290 -16.16 10.05 11.65
N TRP A 291 -16.05 8.79 11.22
CA TRP A 291 -15.16 7.81 11.84
C TRP A 291 -13.68 8.18 11.72
N MET A 292 -13.26 8.66 10.55
CA MET A 292 -11.91 9.17 10.33
C MET A 292 -11.62 10.37 11.22
N ALA A 293 -12.55 11.32 11.31
CA ALA A 293 -12.41 12.49 12.18
C ALA A 293 -12.29 12.08 13.65
N MET A 294 -13.06 11.10 14.10
CA MET A 294 -12.96 10.57 15.47
C MET A 294 -11.57 9.95 15.72
N GLY A 295 -11.08 9.10 14.82
CA GLY A 295 -9.73 8.51 14.94
C GLY A 295 -8.63 9.57 14.91
N LEU A 296 -8.77 10.57 14.03
CA LEU A 296 -7.84 11.67 13.89
C LEU A 296 -7.82 12.58 15.12
N LEU A 297 -8.98 12.81 15.76
CA LEU A 297 -9.09 13.57 17.01
C LEU A 297 -8.36 12.85 18.15
N ILE A 298 -8.53 11.52 18.26
CA ILE A 298 -7.77 10.70 19.23
C ILE A 298 -6.27 10.80 18.96
N TYR A 299 -5.86 10.74 17.70
CA TYR A 299 -4.46 10.86 17.29
C TYR A 299 -3.86 12.24 17.62
N PHE A 300 -4.54 13.34 17.27
CA PHE A 300 -4.06 14.69 17.58
C PHE A 300 -4.07 15.00 19.07
N GLY A 301 -5.07 14.50 19.80
CA GLY A 301 -5.20 14.73 21.24
C GLY A 301 -4.18 13.97 22.07
N TYR A 302 -3.98 12.67 21.78
CA TYR A 302 -3.08 11.80 22.54
C TYR A 302 -1.79 11.46 21.79
N GLY A 303 -1.91 10.98 20.54
CA GLY A 303 -0.80 10.43 19.76
C GLY A 303 0.37 11.38 19.54
N ILE A 304 0.12 12.65 19.17
CA ILE A 304 1.21 13.61 18.93
C ILE A 304 2.04 13.86 20.19
N LYS A 305 1.41 13.98 21.36
CA LYS A 305 2.11 14.30 22.62
C LYS A 305 2.86 13.11 23.23
N HIS A 306 2.63 11.90 22.71
CA HIS A 306 3.07 10.66 23.34
C HIS A 306 3.81 9.71 22.39
N SER A 307 4.00 10.12 21.13
CA SER A 307 4.74 9.39 20.11
C SER A 307 6.19 9.16 20.55
N SER A 308 6.61 7.90 20.46
CA SER A 308 7.94 7.47 20.92
C SER A 308 9.08 7.92 19.98
N GLU A 309 8.75 8.25 18.73
CA GLU A 309 9.71 8.69 17.70
C GLU A 309 10.44 10.00 18.08
N GLU A 310 9.75 10.93 18.75
CA GLU A 310 10.37 12.19 19.22
C GLU A 310 11.41 11.93 20.32
N LYS A 311 11.14 10.98 21.22
CA LYS A 311 12.07 10.61 22.31
C LYS A 311 13.27 9.80 21.82
N ALA A 312 13.07 8.94 20.82
CA ALA A 312 14.15 8.16 20.20
C ALA A 312 15.13 9.06 19.43
N TYR A 313 14.66 10.17 18.87
CA TYR A 313 15.52 11.18 18.22
C TYR A 313 16.28 12.05 19.24
N LEU A 314 15.66 12.35 20.39
CA LEU A 314 16.24 13.17 21.46
C LEU A 314 17.22 12.41 22.37
N ASN A 315 17.17 11.07 22.43
CA ASN A 315 18.05 10.26 23.27
C ASN A 315 18.65 9.06 22.50
N PRO A 316 19.60 9.29 21.58
CA PRO A 316 20.17 8.24 20.72
C PRO A 316 20.94 7.16 21.49
N SER A 317 21.40 7.44 22.72
CA SER A 317 22.21 6.51 23.53
C SER A 317 21.43 5.26 23.98
N SER A 318 20.12 5.35 24.20
CA SER A 318 19.33 4.20 24.65
C SER A 318 19.10 3.16 23.54
N LYS A 319 19.14 3.58 22.27
CA LYS A 319 18.98 2.69 21.11
C LYS A 319 20.24 1.88 20.84
N ILE A 320 21.40 2.43 21.20
CA ILE A 320 22.71 1.75 21.15
C ILE A 320 22.77 0.68 22.24
N ASP A 321 22.35 0.99 23.47
CA ASP A 321 22.31 0.00 24.56
C ASP A 321 21.33 -1.17 24.26
N GLU A 322 20.13 -0.90 23.73
CA GLU A 322 19.18 -1.97 23.35
C GLU A 322 19.66 -2.82 22.16
N THR A 323 20.37 -2.23 21.20
CA THR A 323 20.96 -3.00 20.07
C THR A 323 22.16 -3.82 20.53
N MET A 324 22.98 -3.29 21.44
CA MET A 324 24.10 -4.02 22.04
C MET A 324 23.63 -5.15 22.97
N GLU A 325 22.53 -4.97 23.72
CA GLU A 325 21.94 -6.05 24.53
C GLU A 325 21.28 -7.14 23.66
N ALA A 326 20.67 -6.78 22.53
CA ALA A 326 20.11 -7.76 21.59
C ALA A 326 21.19 -8.58 20.86
N GLU A 327 22.33 -7.97 20.50
CA GLU A 327 23.48 -8.71 19.95
C GLU A 327 24.20 -9.54 21.03
N CYS A 328 24.39 -9.00 22.24
CA CYS A 328 25.09 -9.70 23.32
C CYS A 328 24.28 -10.87 23.92
N GLY A 329 22.94 -10.79 23.91
CA GLY A 329 22.04 -11.86 24.36
C GLY A 329 22.02 -13.10 23.48
N THR A 330 22.63 -13.06 22.29
CA THR A 330 22.65 -14.17 21.31
C THR A 330 23.98 -14.92 21.27
N ILE A 331 25.00 -14.47 22.02
CA ILE A 331 26.30 -15.15 22.09
C ILE A 331 26.34 -16.07 23.31
N HIS A 332 25.99 -17.34 23.11
CA HIS A 332 26.42 -18.41 24.00
C HIS A 332 27.96 -18.47 23.97
N LEU A 333 28.61 -17.83 24.94
CA LEU A 333 30.02 -18.05 25.24
C LEU A 333 30.20 -19.49 25.76
N PRO A 334 31.03 -20.34 25.13
CA PRO A 334 31.43 -21.59 25.76
C PRO A 334 32.39 -21.29 26.91
N GLN A 335 32.15 -21.94 28.05
CA GLN A 335 33.01 -21.95 29.24
C GLN A 335 34.40 -22.52 28.90
N PRO A 336 35.48 -22.10 29.60
CA PRO A 336 36.84 -22.48 29.25
C PRO A 336 37.15 -23.91 29.69
N SER A 337 37.69 -24.73 28.79
CA SER A 337 38.35 -25.99 29.13
C SER A 337 39.84 -25.75 29.40
N GLN A 338 40.32 -26.13 30.59
CA GLN A 338 41.72 -26.16 31.00
C GLN A 338 42.53 -27.21 30.20
N GLY A 339 43.77 -26.83 29.83
CA GLY A 339 44.76 -27.64 29.09
C GLY A 339 45.01 -27.00 27.72
N ASP A 340 46.17 -26.45 27.35
CA ASP A 340 47.54 -26.78 27.71
C ASP A 340 48.41 -25.52 27.86
N ILE A 341 49.26 -25.54 28.88
CA ILE A 341 50.39 -24.65 29.03
C ILE A 341 51.55 -25.29 28.25
N GLN A 342 52.04 -24.64 27.20
CA GLN A 342 53.48 -24.54 26.94
C GLN A 342 53.82 -23.60 25.78
N SER A 343 54.65 -22.59 26.10
CA SER A 343 55.77 -22.02 25.31
C SER A 343 55.58 -21.89 23.78
N VAL A 344 55.74 -20.71 23.18
CA VAL A 344 57.07 -20.18 22.85
C VAL A 344 56.97 -18.68 22.55
N SER A 345 57.86 -17.94 23.21
CA SER A 345 58.26 -16.56 22.93
C SER A 345 58.87 -16.43 21.53
N GLY A 346 58.46 -15.44 20.75
CA GLY A 346 59.10 -15.14 19.49
C GLY A 346 58.45 -14.00 18.72
N HIS A 347 59.15 -12.87 18.64
CA HIS A 347 58.98 -11.85 17.61
C HIS A 347 58.68 -12.47 16.24
N THR A 348 57.88 -11.76 15.42
CA THR A 348 58.28 -11.20 14.11
C THR A 348 57.05 -11.01 13.20
N LYS A 349 56.79 -9.73 12.87
CA LYS A 349 56.38 -9.17 11.57
C LYS A 349 55.32 -9.84 10.66
N PHE A 350 54.46 -8.93 10.20
CA PHE A 350 53.86 -8.79 8.84
C PHE A 350 52.70 -9.70 8.45
N VAL A 351 51.75 -9.09 7.72
CA VAL A 351 51.17 -9.45 6.41
C VAL A 351 49.77 -8.79 6.37
N GLU A 352 49.69 -7.60 5.77
CA GLU A 352 49.37 -7.36 4.35
C GLU A 352 47.86 -7.54 4.06
N VAL A 353 47.19 -6.40 4.04
CA VAL A 353 45.81 -6.23 3.56
C VAL A 353 45.84 -6.35 2.04
N LYS A 354 45.20 -7.39 1.50
CA LYS A 354 44.83 -7.46 0.10
C LYS A 354 43.37 -7.01 -0.07
N LEU A 355 43.22 -6.04 -0.97
CA LEU A 355 41.98 -5.45 -1.47
C LEU A 355 40.95 -6.47 -1.93
#